data_AF-A0AA51DS67-F1
#
_entry.id   AF-A0AA51DS67-F1
#
_cell.length_a   1.000
_cell.length_b   1.000
_cell.length_c   1.000
_cell.angle_alpha   90.00
_cell.angle_beta   90.00
_cell.angle_gamma   90.00
#
_symmetry.space_group_name_H-M   'P 1'
#
loop_
_entity.id
_entity.type
_entity.pdbx_description
1 polymer ?
#
loop_
_entity_poly.entity_id
_entity_poly.type
_entity_poly.pdbx_seq_one_letter_code
_entity_poly.pdbx_strand_id
1 'polypeptide(L)'
;MKKQTHIVIERQKNVSVIILYTATLIIMFLGIFFSAFSLINHISIRVLNARIPGVILGLLVLYLGVRYYLSVNKLKEELSKSTYGFSWGNFKKEKEKRKGIRQMK
;
A
#
# COMPACT_ATOMS: atom_id res chain seq x y z
N MET A 1 -26.80 18.50 -2.09
CA MET A 1 -25.35 18.73 -1.89
C MET A 1 -24.49 17.47 -1.63
N LYS A 2 -25.03 16.25 -1.52
CA LYS A 2 -24.24 15.01 -1.26
C LYS A 2 -23.49 14.45 -2.48
N LYS A 3 -23.89 14.80 -3.72
CA LYS A 3 -23.29 14.26 -4.94
C LYS A 3 -21.85 14.77 -5.16
N GLN A 4 -21.55 16.02 -4.82
CA GLN A 4 -20.20 16.61 -5.00
C GLN A 4 -19.15 15.96 -4.09
N THR A 5 -19.50 15.64 -2.85
CA THR A 5 -18.57 15.01 -1.89
C THR A 5 -18.14 13.61 -2.34
N HIS A 6 -19.05 12.85 -2.96
CA HIS A 6 -18.74 11.51 -3.48
C HIS A 6 -17.74 11.55 -4.64
N ILE A 7 -17.90 12.52 -5.56
CA ILE A 7 -17.03 12.68 -6.74
C ILE A 7 -15.60 13.06 -6.32
N VAL A 8 -15.45 13.91 -5.29
CA VAL A 8 -14.14 14.30 -4.77
C VAL A 8 -13.42 13.11 -4.12
N ILE A 9 -14.13 12.26 -3.37
CA ILE A 9 -13.56 11.07 -2.73
C ILE A 9 -13.06 10.05 -3.77
N GLU A 10 -13.84 9.80 -4.83
CA GLU A 10 -13.41 8.88 -5.89
C GLU A 10 -12.17 9.38 -6.63
N ARG A 11 -12.08 10.70 -6.88
CA ARG A 11 -10.92 11.31 -7.53
C ARG A 11 -9.67 11.23 -6.65
N GLN A 12 -9.80 11.48 -5.35
CA GLN A 12 -8.68 11.34 -4.39
C GLN A 12 -8.20 9.89 -4.29
N LYS A 13 -9.14 8.94 -4.19
CA LYS A 13 -8.85 7.50 -4.17
C LYS A 13 -8.05 7.06 -5.39
N ASN A 14 -8.43 7.48 -6.60
CA ASN A 14 -7.68 7.16 -7.81
C ASN A 14 -6.28 7.77 -7.83
N VAL A 15 -6.12 9.02 -7.38
CA VAL A 15 -4.79 9.66 -7.31
C VAL A 15 -3.86 8.92 -6.35
N SER A 16 -4.35 8.53 -5.17
CA SER A 16 -3.54 7.75 -4.21
C SER A 16 -3.09 6.40 -4.78
N VAL A 17 -3.96 5.69 -5.49
CA VAL A 17 -3.60 4.40 -6.13
C VAL A 17 -2.56 4.60 -7.23
N ILE A 18 -2.68 5.66 -8.04
CA ILE A 18 -1.71 5.98 -9.10
C ILE A 18 -0.34 6.30 -8.48
N ILE A 19 -0.29 7.14 -7.45
CA ILE A 19 0.97 7.48 -6.76
C ILE A 19 1.62 6.22 -6.22
N LEU A 20 0.84 5.36 -5.57
CA LEU A 20 1.36 4.12 -4.99
C LEU A 20 1.90 3.18 -6.06
N TYR A 21 1.18 3.03 -7.18
CA TYR A 21 1.62 2.24 -8.32
C TYR A 21 2.93 2.76 -8.91
N THR A 22 3.01 4.07 -9.16
CA THR A 22 4.23 4.72 -9.66
C THR A 22 5.41 4.53 -8.71
N ALA A 23 5.20 4.67 -7.40
CA ALA A 23 6.24 4.42 -6.40
C ALA A 23 6.75 2.97 -6.45
N THR A 24 5.86 1.98 -6.62
CA THR A 24 6.28 0.57 -6.74
C THR A 24 7.12 0.30 -8.00
N LEU A 25 6.76 0.92 -9.13
CA LEU A 25 7.56 0.82 -10.36
C LEU A 25 8.95 1.43 -10.18
N ILE A 26 9.04 2.59 -9.53
CA ILE A 26 10.32 3.25 -9.21
C ILE A 26 11.18 2.32 -8.35
N ILE A 27 10.62 1.74 -7.29
CA ILE A 27 11.35 0.82 -6.40
C ILE A 27 11.87 -0.40 -7.18
N MET A 28 11.06 -1.01 -8.03
CA MET A 28 11.51 -2.14 -8.88
C MET A 28 12.65 -1.72 -9.80
N PHE A 29 12.54 -0.56 -10.46
CA PHE A 29 13.57 -0.06 -11.35
C PHE A 29 14.88 0.22 -10.62
N LEU A 30 14.83 0.84 -9.43
CA LEU A 30 16.01 1.04 -8.60
C LEU A 30 16.65 -0.29 -8.18
N GLY A 31 15.85 -1.30 -7.83
CA GLY A 31 16.36 -2.63 -7.49
C GLY A 31 17.12 -3.30 -8.63
N ILE A 32 16.57 -3.26 -9.85
CA ILE A 32 17.22 -3.79 -11.05
C ILE A 32 18.49 -3.01 -11.35
N PHE A 33 18.40 -1.68 -11.38
CA PHE A 33 19.53 -0.79 -11.66
C PHE A 33 20.67 -1.01 -10.68
N PHE A 34 20.37 -1.03 -9.38
CA PHE A 34 21.37 -1.25 -8.34
C PHE A 34 22.00 -2.64 -8.42
N SER A 35 21.21 -3.68 -8.74
CA SER A 35 21.72 -5.04 -8.95
C SER A 35 22.71 -5.10 -10.12
N ALA A 36 22.32 -4.55 -11.27
CA ALA A 36 23.15 -4.53 -12.47
C ALA A 36 24.43 -3.70 -12.27
N PHE A 37 24.29 -2.51 -11.67
CA PHE A 37 25.43 -1.65 -11.35
C PHE A 37 26.41 -2.32 -10.40
N SER A 38 25.91 -3.01 -9.37
CA SER A 38 26.75 -3.76 -8.44
C SER A 38 27.43 -4.96 -9.08
N LEU A 39 26.79 -5.63 -10.04
CA LEU A 39 27.38 -6.75 -10.77
C LEU A 39 28.57 -6.30 -11.61
N ILE A 40 28.41 -5.23 -12.39
CA ILE A 40 29.44 -4.71 -13.30
C ILE A 40 30.66 -4.19 -12.53
N ASN A 41 30.43 -3.50 -11.41
CA ASN A 41 31.49 -2.86 -10.64
C ASN A 41 32.04 -3.75 -9.51
N HIS A 42 31.59 -5.00 -9.39
CA HIS A 42 31.93 -5.92 -8.30
C HIS A 42 31.83 -5.29 -6.90
N ILE A 43 30.79 -4.47 -6.68
CA ILE A 43 30.63 -3.69 -5.46
C ILE A 43 30.27 -4.64 -4.31
N SER A 44 31.09 -4.62 -3.26
CA SER A 44 30.82 -5.31 -2.00
C SER A 44 30.60 -4.28 -0.89
N ILE A 45 29.49 -4.40 -0.18
CA ILE A 45 29.12 -3.51 0.93
C ILE A 45 29.38 -4.26 2.23
N ARG A 46 30.10 -3.62 3.16
CA ARG A 46 30.30 -4.18 4.50
C ARG A 46 29.05 -3.89 5.34
N VAL A 47 28.31 -4.92 5.70
CA VAL A 47 27.14 -4.84 6.58
C VAL A 47 27.52 -5.51 7.90
N LEU A 48 27.53 -4.72 8.98
CA LEU A 48 28.05 -5.11 10.29
C LEU A 48 29.51 -5.59 10.19
N ASN A 49 29.74 -6.90 10.10
CA ASN A 49 31.06 -7.50 9.98
C ASN A 49 31.23 -8.39 8.72
N ALA A 50 30.18 -8.55 7.92
CA ALA A 50 30.19 -9.37 6.71
C ALA A 50 30.28 -8.48 5.45
N ARG A 51 31.06 -8.91 4.45
CA ARG A 51 31.01 -8.32 3.11
C ARG A 51 29.91 -9.00 2.32
N ILE A 52 28.89 -8.23 1.95
CA ILE A 52 27.76 -8.70 1.16
C ILE A 52 27.87 -8.08 -0.24
N PRO A 53 27.81 -8.88 -1.32
CA PRO A 53 27.66 -8.36 -2.66
C PRO A 53 26.47 -7.40 -2.78
N GLY A 54 26.67 -6.21 -3.34
CA GLY A 54 25.58 -5.24 -3.52
C GLY A 54 24.43 -5.77 -4.38
N VAL A 55 24.70 -6.78 -5.21
CA VAL A 55 23.71 -7.54 -6.00
C VAL A 55 22.62 -8.14 -5.10
N ILE A 56 22.97 -8.66 -3.93
CA ILE A 56 22.01 -9.26 -2.98
C ILE A 56 21.10 -8.17 -2.41
N LEU A 57 21.65 -7.00 -2.10
CA LEU A 57 20.88 -5.85 -1.67
C LEU A 57 19.94 -5.35 -2.78
N GLY A 58 20.40 -5.31 -4.02
CA GLY A 58 19.55 -4.97 -5.17
C GLY A 58 18.41 -5.97 -5.38
N LEU A 59 18.69 -7.27 -5.25
CA LEU A 59 17.68 -8.34 -5.29
C LEU A 59 16.65 -8.19 -4.18
N LEU A 60 17.06 -7.83 -2.96
CA LEU A 60 16.14 -7.54 -1.85
C LEU A 60 15.21 -6.36 -2.17
N VAL A 61 15.76 -5.27 -2.71
CA VAL A 61 14.97 -4.10 -3.13
C VAL A 61 13.99 -4.48 -4.25
N LEU A 62 14.45 -5.25 -5.25
CA LEU A 62 13.60 -5.75 -6.33
C LEU A 62 12.47 -6.64 -5.80
N TYR A 63 12.77 -7.55 -4.88
CA TYR A 63 11.78 -8.39 -4.22
C TYR A 63 10.72 -7.56 -3.50
N LEU A 64 11.13 -6.52 -2.76
CA LEU A 64 10.19 -5.56 -2.14
C LEU A 64 9.33 -4.87 -3.20
N GLY A 65 9.94 -4.41 -4.30
CA GLY A 65 9.22 -3.80 -5.41
C GLY A 65 8.14 -4.70 -6.00
N VAL A 66 8.48 -5.96 -6.32
CA VAL A 66 7.52 -6.95 -6.83
C VAL A 66 6.42 -7.25 -5.82
N ARG A 67 6.79 -7.43 -4.54
CA ARG A 67 5.81 -7.65 -3.47
C ARG A 67 4.82 -6.50 -3.36
N TYR A 68 5.30 -5.26 -3.41
CA TYR A 68 4.44 -4.09 -3.35
C TYR A 68 3.58 -3.96 -4.62
N TYR A 69 4.13 -4.23 -5.79
CA TYR A 69 3.37 -4.24 -7.03
C TYR A 69 2.15 -5.18 -6.96
N LEU A 70 2.35 -6.41 -6.46
CA LEU A 70 1.25 -7.36 -6.25
C LEU A 70 0.21 -6.85 -5.24
N SER A 71 0.66 -6.27 -4.12
CA SER A 71 -0.25 -5.70 -3.12
C SER A 71 -1.05 -4.52 -3.66
N VAL A 72 -0.45 -3.64 -4.46
CA VAL A 72 -1.13 -2.50 -5.07
C VAL A 72 -2.14 -2.95 -6.12
N ASN A 73 -1.82 -3.99 -6.90
CA ASN A 73 -2.78 -4.57 -7.85
C ASN A 73 -3.99 -5.18 -7.14
N LYS A 74 -3.78 -5.91 -6.03
CA LYS A 74 -4.88 -6.41 -5.20
C LYS A 74 -5.73 -5.27 -4.66
N LEU A 75 -5.10 -4.22 -4.15
CA LEU A 75 -5.81 -3.03 -3.66
C LEU A 75 -6.63 -2.38 -4.79
N LYS A 76 -6.06 -2.21 -5.98
CA LYS A 76 -6.76 -1.68 -7.16
C LYS A 76 -7.99 -2.53 -7.51
N GLU A 77 -7.87 -3.85 -7.46
CA GLU A 77 -8.96 -4.79 -7.73
C GLU A 77 -10.08 -4.69 -6.68
N GLU A 78 -9.73 -4.67 -5.39
CA GLU A 78 -10.69 -4.50 -4.29
C GLU A 78 -11.40 -3.15 -4.38
N LEU A 79 -10.67 -2.09 -4.69
CA LEU A 79 -11.21 -0.75 -4.89
C LEU A 79 -12.10 -0.63 -6.12
N SER A 80 -11.88 -1.46 -7.16
CA SER A 80 -12.76 -1.55 -8.33
C SER A 80 -14.02 -2.36 -8.04
N LYS A 81 -13.94 -3.36 -7.16
CA LYS A 81 -15.10 -4.14 -6.68
C LYS A 81 -15.96 -3.34 -5.69
N SER A 82 -15.36 -2.40 -4.96
CA SER A 82 -16.03 -1.55 -3.95
C SER A 82 -16.94 -0.45 -4.52
N THR A 83 -17.37 -0.52 -5.79
CA THR A 83 -18.44 0.34 -6.31
C THR A 83 -19.74 0.19 -5.49
N TYR A 84 -19.90 -0.91 -4.77
CA TYR A 84 -20.80 -0.97 -3.60
C TYR A 84 -20.05 -0.41 -2.38
N GLY A 85 -20.40 0.81 -1.99
CA GLY A 85 -19.63 1.64 -1.07
C GLY A 85 -19.26 0.99 0.27
N PHE A 86 -18.11 1.40 0.80
CA PHE A 86 -17.64 1.04 2.15
C PHE A 86 -18.76 1.30 3.18
N SER A 87 -19.35 0.23 3.72
CA SER A 87 -20.41 0.34 4.72
C SER A 87 -19.84 0.80 6.05
N TRP A 88 -19.91 2.11 6.28
CA TRP A 88 -19.70 2.72 7.59
C TRP A 88 -20.69 2.20 8.65
N GLY A 89 -21.75 1.49 8.24
CA GLY A 89 -22.68 0.80 9.14
C GLY A 89 -22.00 -0.27 9.98
N ASN A 90 -21.03 -1.02 9.43
CA ASN A 90 -20.28 -2.03 10.18
C ASN A 90 -19.31 -1.43 11.20
N PHE A 91 -18.87 -0.19 10.99
CA PHE A 91 -17.98 0.53 11.91
C PHE A 91 -18.73 1.44 12.88
N LYS A 92 -20.05 1.62 12.68
CA LYS A 92 -20.86 2.37 13.62
C LYS A 92 -21.09 1.48 14.83
N LYS A 93 -20.25 1.65 15.85
CA LYS A 93 -20.41 1.08 17.19
C LYS A 93 -21.87 1.26 17.58
N GLU A 94 -22.61 0.15 17.57
CA GLU A 94 -24.00 0.14 17.97
C GLU A 94 -23.99 0.64 19.41
N LYS A 95 -24.50 1.86 19.62
CA LYS A 95 -24.65 2.41 20.96
C LYS A 95 -25.74 1.56 21.60
N GLU A 96 -25.34 0.42 22.16
CA GLU A 96 -26.21 -0.48 22.89
C GLU A 96 -27.06 0.36 23.84
N LYS A 97 -28.36 0.30 23.55
CA LYS A 97 -29.50 0.48 24.44
C LYS A 97 -29.12 0.40 25.94
N ARG A 98 -28.72 1.52 26.53
CA ARG A 98 -28.83 1.76 27.99
C ARG A 98 -29.82 2.88 28.29
N LYS A 99 -31.02 2.81 27.69
CA LYS A 99 -32.16 3.67 28.05
C LYS A 99 -33.38 2.90 28.60
N GLY A 100 -33.23 1.63 28.99
CA GLY A 100 -34.34 0.81 29.47
C GLY A 100 -34.45 0.59 31.00
N ILE A 101 -33.42 0.87 31.80
CA ILE A 101 -33.36 0.36 33.20
C ILE A 101 -33.55 1.48 34.27
N ARG A 102 -33.85 2.73 33.88
CA ARG A 102 -33.98 3.85 34.83
C ARG A 102 -35.40 4.44 34.98
N GLN A 103 -36.43 3.68 34.65
CA GLN A 103 -37.84 4.08 34.88
C GLN A 103 -38.57 3.17 35.89
N MET A 104 -37.83 2.36 36.66
CA MET A 104 -38.36 1.65 37.83
C MET A 104 -37.50 1.96 39.05
N LYS A 105 -37.72 3.13 39.66
CA LYS A 105 -37.52 3.32 41.09
C LYS A 105 -38.42 4.44 41.58
#